data_AF-A0A964DG10-F1
#
_entry.id   AF-A0A964DG10-F1
#
_cell.length_a   1.000
_cell.length_b   1.000
_cell.length_c   1.000
_cell.angle_alpha   90.00
_cell.angle_beta   90.00
_cell.angle_gamma   90.00
#
_symmetry.space_group_name_H-M   'P 1'
#
loop_
_entity.id
_entity.type
_entity.pdbx_description
1 polymer ?
#
loop_
_entity_poly.entity_id
_entity_poly.type
_entity_poly.pdbx_seq_one_letter_code
_entity_poly.pdbx_strand_id
1 'polypeptide(L)'
;MFNSYLSNTLEYYPELCINCGMCSTVCPHGVFGPDGKVAQLVNPKACMECGACQLNCPTKAIKVESGVGCASAMMLAAVKGQKEVTCGCDGSCS
;
A
#
# COMPACT_ATOMS: atom_id res chain seq x y z
N MET A 1 -8.62 17.52 -9.24
CA MET A 1 -8.80 16.51 -10.30
C MET A 1 -8.82 15.16 -9.62
N PHE A 2 -10.00 14.75 -9.12
CA PHE A 2 -10.19 13.52 -8.35
C PHE A 2 -10.32 12.36 -9.34
N ASN A 3 -9.24 11.59 -9.49
CA ASN A 3 -9.21 10.46 -10.40
C ASN A 3 -9.76 9.22 -9.68
N SER A 4 -10.75 8.57 -10.29
CA SER A 4 -11.64 7.57 -9.70
C SER A 4 -11.07 6.14 -9.57
N TYR A 5 -9.75 6.00 -9.30
CA TYR A 5 -9.10 4.76 -8.81
C TYR A 5 -9.29 4.59 -7.27
N LEU A 6 -10.47 5.01 -6.79
CA LEU A 6 -10.75 5.65 -5.51
C LEU A 6 -10.90 4.72 -4.27
N SER A 7 -10.19 3.58 -4.22
CA SER A 7 -10.23 2.70 -3.03
C SER A 7 -8.88 2.44 -2.38
N ASN A 8 -7.77 2.76 -3.05
CA ASN A 8 -6.42 2.57 -2.51
C ASN A 8 -5.39 3.49 -3.20
N THR A 9 -4.20 3.53 -2.61
CA THR A 9 -3.03 4.34 -2.92
C THR A 9 -2.00 3.60 -3.80
N LEU A 10 -2.40 2.51 -4.44
CA LEU A 10 -1.50 1.69 -5.25
C LEU A 10 -1.01 2.45 -6.50
N GLU A 11 0.29 2.64 -6.61
CA GLU A 11 0.97 3.16 -7.80
C GLU A 11 1.93 2.11 -8.38
N TYR A 12 1.92 1.94 -9.70
CA TYR A 12 2.78 0.98 -10.40
C TYR A 12 3.48 1.62 -11.60
N TYR A 13 4.78 1.41 -11.69
CA TYR A 13 5.72 1.98 -12.65
C TYR A 13 6.32 0.87 -13.54
N PRO A 14 5.65 0.47 -14.64
CA PRO A 14 6.05 -0.66 -15.46
C PRO A 14 7.44 -0.49 -16.10
N GLU A 15 7.91 0.73 -16.30
CA GLU A 15 9.24 1.05 -16.84
C GLU A 15 10.40 0.60 -15.94
N LEU A 16 10.14 0.44 -14.63
CA LEU A 16 11.12 -0.06 -13.66
C LEU A 16 10.98 -1.58 -13.44
N CYS A 17 9.98 -2.22 -14.04
CA CYS A 17 9.70 -3.63 -13.80
C CYS A 17 10.64 -4.54 -14.59
N ILE A 18 11.30 -5.47 -13.90
CA ILE A 18 12.19 -6.48 -14.50
C ILE A 18 11.52 -7.87 -14.61
N ASN A 19 10.20 -7.94 -14.41
CA ASN A 19 9.42 -9.17 -14.43
C ASN A 19 9.94 -10.29 -13.50
N CYS A 20 10.37 -9.95 -12.30
CA CYS A 20 10.88 -10.92 -11.33
C CYS A 20 9.79 -11.80 -10.69
N GLY A 21 8.50 -11.51 -10.89
CA GLY A 21 7.38 -12.30 -10.37
C GLY A 21 7.07 -12.14 -8.87
N MET A 22 7.96 -11.51 -8.09
CA MET A 22 7.80 -11.39 -6.62
C MET A 22 6.46 -10.76 -6.20
N CYS A 23 5.99 -9.75 -6.93
CA CYS A 23 4.72 -9.07 -6.62
C CYS A 23 3.50 -10.02 -6.71
N SER A 24 3.49 -10.97 -7.63
CA SER A 24 2.45 -11.99 -7.73
C SER A 24 2.58 -13.04 -6.63
N THR A 25 3.81 -13.43 -6.26
CA THR A 25 4.06 -14.41 -5.21
C THR A 25 3.64 -13.92 -3.82
N VAL A 26 3.90 -12.66 -3.50
CA VAL A 26 3.66 -12.11 -2.15
C VAL A 26 2.28 -11.48 -1.99
N CYS A 27 1.49 -11.34 -3.05
CA CYS A 27 0.18 -10.72 -2.99
C CYS A 27 -0.93 -11.78 -2.82
N PRO A 28 -1.53 -11.91 -1.63
CA PRO A 28 -2.59 -12.91 -1.42
C PRO A 28 -3.90 -12.56 -2.14
N HIS A 29 -4.04 -11.32 -2.61
CA HIS A 29 -5.24 -10.82 -3.30
C HIS A 29 -5.14 -10.88 -4.83
N GLY A 30 -4.03 -11.40 -5.37
CA GLY A 30 -3.86 -11.57 -6.81
C GLY A 30 -3.91 -10.25 -7.60
N VAL A 31 -3.41 -9.16 -7.01
CA VAL A 31 -3.40 -7.83 -7.66
C VAL A 31 -2.54 -7.83 -8.93
N PHE A 32 -1.43 -8.59 -8.90
CA PHE A 32 -0.47 -8.70 -10.00
C PHE A 32 -0.55 -10.08 -10.66
N GLY A 33 -0.73 -10.11 -11.96
CA GLY A 33 -0.68 -11.32 -12.77
C GLY A 33 0.68 -11.49 -13.47
N PRO A 34 1.05 -12.74 -13.83
CA PRO A 34 2.17 -12.99 -14.72
C PRO A 34 1.81 -12.51 -16.12
N ASP A 35 2.59 -11.61 -16.72
CA ASP A 35 2.47 -11.35 -18.15
C ASP A 35 3.78 -10.91 -18.80
N GLY A 36 4.06 -11.47 -19.98
CA GLY A 36 5.13 -11.09 -20.91
C GLY A 36 6.43 -10.55 -20.33
N LYS A 37 6.70 -9.25 -20.59
CA LYS A 37 7.96 -8.55 -20.28
C LYS A 37 7.97 -7.81 -18.94
N VAL A 38 6.79 -7.54 -18.36
CA VAL A 38 6.60 -6.80 -17.11
C VAL A 38 5.33 -7.29 -16.43
N ALA A 39 5.30 -7.31 -15.09
CA ALA A 39 4.11 -7.70 -14.35
C ALA A 39 2.87 -6.86 -14.74
N GLN A 40 1.69 -7.49 -14.78
CA GLN A 40 0.44 -6.84 -15.16
C GLN A 40 -0.44 -6.58 -13.94
N LEU A 41 -1.06 -5.40 -13.88
CA LEU A 41 -2.06 -5.05 -12.88
C LEU A 41 -3.41 -5.66 -13.27
N VAL A 42 -3.76 -6.81 -12.69
CA VAL A 42 -4.97 -7.57 -13.06
C VAL A 42 -6.17 -7.13 -12.23
N ASN A 43 -5.97 -6.94 -10.91
CA ASN A 43 -7.05 -6.54 -10.01
C ASN A 43 -6.60 -5.47 -9.00
N PRO A 44 -6.36 -4.23 -9.44
CA PRO A 44 -5.90 -3.15 -8.57
C PRO A 44 -6.88 -2.81 -7.43
N LYS A 45 -8.18 -3.03 -7.64
CA LYS A 45 -9.22 -2.78 -6.63
C LYS A 45 -9.18 -3.77 -5.45
N ALA A 46 -8.59 -4.95 -5.64
CA ALA A 46 -8.40 -5.91 -4.55
C ALA A 46 -7.20 -5.60 -3.65
N CYS A 47 -6.41 -4.56 -3.97
CA CYS A 47 -5.30 -4.15 -3.13
C CYS A 47 -5.80 -3.62 -1.79
N MET A 48 -5.40 -4.30 -0.71
CA MET A 48 -5.68 -3.92 0.68
C MET A 48 -4.56 -3.09 1.32
N GLU A 49 -3.63 -2.58 0.50
CA GLU A 49 -2.55 -1.68 0.95
C GLU A 49 -1.59 -2.30 1.98
N CYS A 50 -1.39 -3.63 1.94
CA CYS A 50 -0.53 -4.33 2.90
C CYS A 50 0.98 -4.05 2.71
N GLY A 51 1.40 -3.48 1.58
CA GLY A 51 2.81 -3.14 1.32
C GLY A 51 3.73 -4.32 0.96
N ALA A 52 3.26 -5.57 0.97
CA ALA A 52 4.11 -6.74 0.72
C ALA A 52 4.79 -6.69 -0.67
N CYS A 53 4.04 -6.31 -1.70
CA CYS A 53 4.57 -6.17 -3.06
C CYS A 53 5.60 -5.03 -3.18
N GLN A 54 5.38 -3.90 -2.50
CA GLN A 54 6.32 -2.78 -2.44
C GLN A 54 7.64 -3.20 -1.77
N LEU A 55 7.57 -3.88 -0.63
CA LEU A 55 8.76 -4.30 0.14
C LEU A 55 9.61 -5.33 -0.58
N ASN A 56 8.98 -6.18 -1.42
CA ASN A 56 9.66 -7.24 -2.15
C ASN A 56 10.02 -6.86 -3.60
N CYS A 57 9.75 -5.63 -4.03
CA CYS A 57 10.10 -5.18 -5.37
C CYS A 57 11.56 -4.69 -5.41
N PRO A 58 12.50 -5.41 -6.06
CA PRO A 58 13.92 -5.06 -6.05
C PRO A 58 14.20 -3.72 -6.75
N THR A 59 13.37 -3.35 -7.73
CA THR A 59 13.50 -2.12 -8.51
C THR A 59 12.60 -0.99 -8.02
N LYS A 60 11.84 -1.21 -6.95
CA LYS A 60 10.91 -0.23 -6.37
C LYS A 60 9.87 0.29 -7.37
N ALA A 61 9.44 -0.57 -8.30
CA ALA A 61 8.43 -0.29 -9.31
C ALA A 61 7.00 -0.16 -8.76
N ILE A 62 6.77 -0.45 -7.47
CA ILE A 62 5.44 -0.49 -6.85
C ILE A 62 5.46 0.39 -5.60
N LYS A 63 4.47 1.26 -5.44
CA LYS A 63 4.24 2.04 -4.22
C LYS A 63 2.82 1.87 -3.70
N VAL A 64 2.68 1.91 -2.38
CA VAL A 64 1.39 1.92 -1.68
C VAL A 64 1.59 2.54 -0.29
N GLU A 65 0.60 3.31 0.17
CA GLU A 65 0.60 3.84 1.54
C GLU A 65 0.16 2.74 2.50
N SER A 66 1.10 1.89 2.92
CA SER A 66 0.83 0.84 3.89
C SER A 66 0.85 1.38 5.31
N GLY A 67 -0.18 1.06 6.11
CA GLY A 67 -0.20 1.39 7.54
C GLY A 67 -1.48 0.99 8.26
N VAL A 68 -1.40 0.92 9.58
CA VAL A 68 -2.55 0.65 10.48
C VAL A 68 -2.95 1.95 11.19
N GLY A 69 -3.40 2.96 10.43
CA GLY A 69 -3.56 4.36 10.88
C GLY A 69 -4.05 4.53 12.33
N CYS A 70 -5.23 3.99 12.66
CA CYS A 70 -5.80 4.10 14.01
C CYS A 70 -5.00 3.32 15.07
N ALA A 71 -4.54 2.10 14.77
CA ALA A 71 -3.79 1.29 15.72
C ALA A 71 -2.42 1.91 16.05
N SER A 72 -1.74 2.45 15.05
CA SER A 72 -0.48 3.20 15.23
C SER A 72 -0.68 4.40 16.16
N ALA A 73 -1.77 5.15 15.98
CA ALA A 73 -2.09 6.30 16.83
C ALA A 73 -2.34 5.88 18.29
N MET A 74 -3.09 4.79 18.52
CA MET A 74 -3.32 4.25 19.86
C MET A 74 -2.03 3.75 20.54
N MET A 75 -1.17 3.03 19.81
CA MET A 75 0.12 2.57 20.33
C MET A 75 1.00 3.76 20.73
N LEU A 76 1.03 4.80 19.90
CA LEU A 76 1.80 6.01 20.18
C LEU A 76 1.27 6.76 21.41
N ALA A 77 -0.05 6.87 21.55
CA ALA A 77 -0.70 7.50 22.69
C ALA A 77 -0.39 6.77 24.00
N ALA A 78 -0.38 5.44 23.98
CA ALA A 78 0.02 4.63 25.14
C ALA A 78 1.49 4.89 25.53
N VAL A 79 2.39 5.03 24.56
CA VAL A 79 3.81 5.37 24.81
C VAL A 79 3.98 6.81 25.31
N LYS A 80 3.22 7.76 24.78
CA LYS A 80 3.29 9.19 25.15
C LYS A 80 2.46 9.56 26.38
N GLY A 81 1.66 8.64 26.91
CA GLY A 81 0.75 8.89 28.03
C GLY A 81 -0.44 9.81 27.67
N GLN A 82 -0.83 9.87 26.39
CA GLN A 82 -2.03 10.60 25.97
C GLN A 82 -3.27 9.82 26.41
N LYS A 83 -4.20 10.50 27.11
CA LYS A 83 -5.39 9.88 27.70
C LYS A 83 -6.48 9.58 26.66
N GLU A 84 -6.47 10.28 25.54
CA GLU A 84 -7.44 10.16 24.45
C GLU A 84 -6.69 10.23 23.12
N VAL A 85 -7.26 9.62 22.09
CA VAL A 85 -6.75 9.68 20.71
C VAL A 85 -7.91 10.10 19.83
N THR A 86 -7.85 11.34 19.38
CA THR A 86 -8.85 11.98 18.55
C THR A 86 -8.29 12.16 17.15
N CYS A 87 -9.07 11.76 16.15
CA CYS A 87 -8.78 12.06 14.76
C CYS A 87 -9.28 13.48 14.50
N GLY A 88 -8.37 14.45 14.49
CA GLY A 88 -8.67 15.82 14.12
C GLY A 88 -8.94 15.94 12.62
N CYS A 89 -9.92 16.75 12.25
CA CYS A 89 -10.20 17.06 10.84
C CYS A 89 -9.03 17.79 10.13
N ASP A 90 -8.03 18.25 10.89
CA ASP A 90 -6.78 18.87 10.44
C ASP A 90 -5.62 17.87 10.28
N GLY A 91 -5.88 16.57 10.41
CA GLY A 91 -4.84 15.54 10.37
C GLY A 91 -3.98 15.47 11.63
N SER A 92 -4.34 16.22 12.68
CA SER A 92 -3.73 16.07 14.00
C SER A 92 -4.29 14.81 14.69
N CYS A 93 -3.39 14.02 15.27
CA CYS A 93 -3.72 12.91 16.15
C CYS A 93 -3.35 13.34 17.58
N SER A 94 -4.33 13.79 18.36
CA SER A 94 -4.14 14.27 19.74
C SER A 94 -4.82 13.38 20.76
#